data_AF-X1NLQ5-F1
#
_entry.id   AF-X1NLQ5-F1
#
_cell.length_a   1.000
_cell.length_b   1.000
_cell.length_c   1.000
_cell.angle_alpha   90.00
_cell.angle_beta   90.00
_cell.angle_gamma   90.00
#
_symmetry.space_group_name_H-M   'P 1'
#
loop_
_entity.id
_entity.type
_entity.pdbx_description
1 polymer ?
#
loop_
_entity_poly.entity_id
_entity_poly.type
_entity_poly.pdbx_seq_one_letter_code
_entity_poly.pdbx_strand_id
1 'polypeptide(L)'
;HGNYAPGQFCHGSWGAYIWWSSYPQNEWLKTFPVDLSGYDPEDSVDLTLSSAFYQGWPPPWAGTGGNYIKVSTDGGATYDEIVDLVTEYGGSGWTYINDYPNPLEIRISEYIGETIMIAFHYYASTIYGGFSVWSVDDVCVIVSGGGGGEEPDVDSLDLELMAIIRPKTEEEANVPFTPEILVFNNLDSTAHARLSCKIKDRQTMENVYEDILSVVPLEPGENDIYGFRDFTPEGGKEYNALFTLEHPDDVNPDNDYKDKNFYATVGMDVTPFEILAP
;
A
#
# COMPACT_ATOMS: atom_id res chain seq x y z
N HIS A 1 -17.26 -2.70 26.23
CA HIS A 1 -15.87 -2.49 25.80
C HIS A 1 -15.71 -3.22 24.48
N GLY A 2 -15.77 -2.52 23.36
CA GLY A 2 -15.66 -3.11 22.03
C GLY A 2 -14.28 -3.72 21.84
N ASN A 3 -14.22 -4.94 21.29
CA ASN A 3 -12.99 -5.64 20.99
C ASN A 3 -12.30 -4.96 19.79
N TYR A 4 -11.43 -3.99 20.05
CA TYR A 4 -10.49 -3.47 19.06
C TYR A 4 -9.35 -4.48 18.93
N ALA A 5 -9.53 -5.46 18.05
CA ALA A 5 -8.44 -6.36 17.66
C ALA A 5 -7.74 -5.74 16.44
N PRO A 6 -6.39 -5.77 16.37
CA PRO A 6 -5.62 -5.28 15.22
C PRO A 6 -6.04 -5.94 13.90
N GLY A 7 -6.68 -7.13 13.94
CA GLY A 7 -7.25 -7.79 12.78
C GLY A 7 -8.34 -7.02 12.03
N GLN A 8 -8.83 -5.91 12.59
CA GLN A 8 -9.80 -5.02 11.93
C GLN A 8 -9.15 -3.93 11.06
N PHE A 9 -7.82 -3.85 11.04
CA PHE A 9 -7.07 -2.75 10.41
C PHE A 9 -6.18 -3.21 9.26
N CYS A 10 -6.45 -4.40 8.73
CA CYS A 10 -5.78 -4.88 7.52
C CYS A 10 -6.73 -4.87 6.34
N HIS A 11 -6.19 -4.54 5.18
CA HIS A 11 -6.90 -4.46 3.93
C HIS A 11 -6.84 -5.80 3.20
N GLY A 12 -7.96 -6.52 3.22
CA GLY A 12 -8.08 -7.83 2.55
C GLY A 12 -8.10 -8.99 3.52
N SER A 13 -7.71 -10.18 3.05
CA SER A 13 -7.90 -11.44 3.78
C SER A 13 -6.77 -11.77 4.75
N TRP A 14 -5.64 -11.05 4.68
CA TRP A 14 -4.41 -11.35 5.42
C TRP A 14 -3.75 -10.06 5.89
N GLY A 15 -2.99 -10.13 6.98
CA GLY A 15 -2.24 -9.01 7.52
C GLY A 15 -1.09 -9.50 8.39
N ALA A 16 -0.07 -8.65 8.55
CA ALA A 16 1.04 -8.94 9.46
C ALA A 16 0.78 -8.32 10.83
N TYR A 17 0.86 -9.16 11.87
CA TYR A 17 0.57 -8.74 13.24
C TYR A 17 1.66 -9.19 14.20
N ILE A 18 1.98 -8.29 15.11
CA ILE A 18 2.74 -8.54 16.33
C ILE A 18 1.76 -8.45 17.49
N TRP A 19 1.76 -9.48 18.32
CA TRP A 19 0.88 -9.56 19.48
C TRP A 19 1.68 -9.41 20.76
N TRP A 20 1.00 -8.98 21.84
CA TRP A 20 1.63 -8.91 23.15
C TRP A 20 2.04 -10.32 23.63
N SER A 21 3.12 -10.38 24.39
CA SER A 21 3.58 -11.63 25.00
C SER A 21 4.05 -11.39 26.43
N SER A 22 3.92 -12.43 27.26
CA SER A 22 4.53 -12.46 28.60
C SER A 22 6.02 -12.80 28.57
N TYR A 23 6.57 -13.16 27.40
CA TYR A 23 7.97 -13.56 27.19
C TYR A 23 8.74 -12.53 26.37
N PRO A 24 10.09 -12.44 26.51
CA PRO A 24 10.91 -11.54 25.70
C PRO A 24 10.61 -11.69 24.20
N GLN A 25 10.50 -10.56 23.50
CA GLN A 25 10.18 -10.53 22.07
C GLN A 25 11.29 -9.81 21.31
N ASN A 26 11.61 -10.38 20.15
CA ASN A 26 12.55 -9.88 19.19
C ASN A 26 12.08 -10.34 17.81
N GLU A 27 11.01 -9.71 17.34
CA GLU A 27 10.23 -10.13 16.20
C GLU A 27 10.53 -9.23 15.01
N TRP A 28 10.80 -9.86 13.86
CA TRP A 28 11.22 -9.18 12.64
C TRP A 28 10.32 -9.61 11.49
N LEU A 29 9.71 -8.63 10.83
CA LEU A 29 9.18 -8.78 9.49
C LEU A 29 10.08 -8.00 8.54
N LYS A 30 10.53 -8.64 7.47
CA LYS A 30 11.51 -8.06 6.54
C LYS A 30 10.96 -8.11 5.13
N THR A 31 11.13 -7.05 4.37
CA THR A 31 10.83 -7.04 2.93
C THR A 31 11.86 -7.87 2.16
N PHE A 32 11.56 -8.16 0.90
CA PHE A 32 12.59 -8.52 -0.08
C PHE A 32 13.49 -7.29 -0.35
N PRO A 33 14.68 -7.49 -0.97
CA PRO A 33 15.52 -6.38 -1.40
C PRO A 33 14.81 -5.49 -2.43
N VAL A 34 14.80 -4.19 -2.18
CA VAL A 34 14.30 -3.13 -3.06
C VAL A 34 15.50 -2.46 -3.70
N ASP A 35 15.61 -2.57 -5.02
CA ASP A 35 16.72 -1.99 -5.76
C ASP A 35 16.41 -0.52 -6.10
N LEU A 36 17.14 0.41 -5.50
CA LEU A 36 17.03 1.84 -5.76
C LEU A 36 18.23 2.38 -6.58
N SER A 37 19.08 1.49 -7.10
CA SER A 37 20.33 1.89 -7.77
C SER A 37 20.14 2.57 -9.13
N GLY A 38 18.95 2.43 -9.71
CA GLY A 38 18.61 2.98 -11.02
C GLY A 38 17.89 4.33 -11.00
N TYR A 39 17.55 4.87 -9.83
CA TYR A 39 16.82 6.14 -9.70
C TYR A 39 17.77 7.34 -9.65
N ASP A 40 17.29 8.52 -10.06
CA ASP A 40 18.08 9.75 -10.03
C ASP A 40 18.29 10.18 -8.57
N PRO A 41 19.51 10.55 -8.14
CA PRO A 41 19.74 11.09 -6.80
C PRO A 41 18.88 12.30 -6.41
N GLU A 42 18.33 13.03 -7.38
CA GLU A 42 17.39 14.14 -7.15
C GLU A 42 15.94 13.68 -7.01
N ASP A 43 15.63 12.39 -7.24
CA ASP A 43 14.31 11.82 -7.01
C ASP A 43 13.97 11.79 -5.51
N SER A 44 12.68 11.84 -5.21
CA SER A 44 12.17 11.55 -3.88
C SER A 44 11.80 10.06 -3.80
N VAL A 45 12.14 9.42 -2.69
CA VAL A 45 11.68 8.07 -2.36
C VAL A 45 11.00 8.10 -1.00
N ASP A 46 9.77 7.61 -0.95
CA ASP A 46 8.93 7.53 0.24
C ASP A 46 8.52 6.07 0.51
N LEU A 47 8.65 5.66 1.76
CA LEU A 47 8.02 4.45 2.29
C LEU A 47 6.64 4.83 2.80
N THR A 48 5.61 4.18 2.27
CA THR A 48 4.23 4.34 2.73
C THR A 48 3.70 3.06 3.34
N LEU A 49 2.91 3.16 4.40
CA LEU A 49 2.23 2.00 5.01
C LEU A 49 1.00 2.41 5.82
N SER A 50 0.10 1.46 6.03
CA SER A 50 -0.90 1.51 7.09
C SER A 50 -0.39 0.84 8.35
N SER A 51 -0.78 1.39 9.50
CA SER A 51 -0.43 0.77 10.76
C SER A 51 -1.39 1.11 11.88
N ALA A 52 -1.74 0.11 12.68
CA ALA A 52 -2.34 0.31 13.99
C ALA A 52 -1.40 -0.27 15.04
N PHE A 53 -1.10 0.50 16.08
CA PHE A 53 -0.32 -0.01 17.18
C PHE A 53 -0.89 0.42 18.52
N TYR A 54 -0.79 -0.49 19.47
CA TYR A 54 -1.13 -0.28 20.85
C TYR A 54 0.15 -0.37 21.66
N GLN A 55 0.46 0.68 22.42
CA GLN A 55 1.42 0.56 23.51
C GLN A 55 0.61 0.37 24.80
N GLY A 56 0.62 -0.84 25.36
CA GLY A 56 0.07 -1.09 26.69
C GLY A 56 0.79 -0.26 27.75
N TRP A 57 0.10 0.07 28.84
CA TRP A 57 0.77 0.67 29.99
C TRP A 57 1.59 -0.45 30.67
N PRO A 58 2.94 -0.44 30.55
CA PRO A 58 3.70 -1.54 31.10
C PRO A 58 3.54 -1.46 32.62
N PRO A 59 3.21 -2.57 33.30
CA PRO A 59 3.35 -2.61 34.74
C PRO A 59 4.81 -2.31 35.12
N PRO A 60 5.12 -1.86 36.34
CA PRO A 60 6.46 -1.34 36.72
C PRO A 60 7.64 -2.31 36.52
N TRP A 61 7.33 -3.58 36.26
CA TRP A 61 8.27 -4.68 36.02
C TRP A 61 8.36 -5.10 34.55
N ALA A 62 7.48 -4.62 33.68
CA ALA A 62 7.53 -4.86 32.24
C ALA A 62 8.42 -3.83 31.55
N GLY A 63 9.10 -4.28 30.51
CA GLY A 63 9.95 -3.43 29.67
C GLY A 63 9.11 -2.56 28.76
N THR A 64 9.68 -1.43 28.41
CA THR A 64 9.23 -0.64 27.26
C THR A 64 9.60 -1.41 26.00
N GLY A 65 8.59 -2.01 25.36
CA GLY A 65 8.73 -2.51 23.99
C GLY A 65 8.76 -1.34 23.01
N GLY A 66 9.54 -1.45 21.94
CA GLY A 66 9.56 -0.46 20.86
C GLY A 66 9.14 -1.09 19.53
N ASN A 67 8.37 -0.33 18.76
CA ASN A 67 7.96 -0.66 17.39
C ASN A 67 8.81 0.19 16.46
N TYR A 68 9.75 -0.45 15.76
CA TYR A 68 10.76 0.24 14.96
C TYR A 68 10.58 -0.10 13.48
N ILE A 69 10.75 0.90 12.63
CA ILE A 69 11.00 0.68 11.21
C ILE A 69 12.49 0.89 10.99
N LYS A 70 13.10 -0.06 10.28
CA LYS A 70 14.54 -0.14 10.08
C LYS A 70 14.86 -0.40 8.63
N VAL A 71 16.07 -0.03 8.21
CA VAL A 71 16.57 -0.24 6.86
C VAL A 71 17.95 -0.88 6.89
N SER A 72 18.22 -1.73 5.92
CA SER A 72 19.51 -2.38 5.71
C SER A 72 20.00 -2.07 4.30
N THR A 73 21.26 -1.67 4.16
CA THR A 73 21.96 -1.45 2.89
C THR A 73 22.99 -2.54 2.59
N ASP A 74 23.13 -3.54 3.47
CA ASP A 74 24.17 -4.57 3.42
C ASP A 74 23.60 -6.00 3.22
N GLY A 75 22.42 -6.10 2.60
CA GLY A 75 21.75 -7.37 2.35
C GLY A 75 21.19 -8.03 3.62
N GLY A 76 20.87 -7.24 4.63
CA GLY A 76 20.21 -7.67 5.86
C GLY A 76 21.15 -8.13 6.97
N ALA A 77 22.44 -7.81 6.90
CA ALA A 77 23.41 -8.14 7.94
C ALA A 77 23.31 -7.16 9.12
N THR A 78 23.10 -5.87 8.84
CA THR A 78 22.83 -4.83 9.83
C THR A 78 21.58 -4.02 9.46
N TYR A 79 20.95 -3.40 10.46
CA TYR A 79 19.72 -2.63 10.31
C TYR A 79 19.78 -1.36 11.15
N ASP A 80 19.75 -0.23 10.48
CA ASP A 80 19.67 1.10 11.08
C ASP A 80 18.21 1.50 11.30
N GLU A 81 17.95 2.18 12.41
CA GLU A 81 16.61 2.65 12.76
C GLU A 81 16.29 3.94 12.03
N ILE A 82 15.14 3.96 11.33
CA ILE A 82 14.65 5.13 10.62
C ILE A 82 13.42 5.76 11.31
N VAL A 83 12.64 4.95 12.04
CA VAL A 83 11.48 5.42 12.81
C VAL A 83 11.33 4.62 14.11
N ASP A 84 11.06 5.34 15.21
CA ASP A 84 10.53 4.77 16.46
C ASP A 84 9.08 5.22 16.65
N LEU A 85 8.13 4.35 16.28
CA LEU A 85 6.71 4.67 16.27
C LEU A 85 6.18 5.01 17.67
N VAL A 86 6.78 4.46 18.72
CA VAL A 86 6.32 4.70 20.10
C VAL A 86 6.73 6.09 20.58
N THR A 87 7.94 6.52 20.22
CA THR A 87 8.46 7.84 20.60
C THR A 87 7.84 8.94 19.73
N GLU A 88 7.69 8.70 18.43
CA GLU A 88 7.25 9.72 17.47
C GLU A 88 5.75 10.03 17.53
N TYR A 89 4.90 9.02 17.72
CA TYR A 89 3.44 9.16 17.58
C TYR A 89 2.67 9.13 18.90
N GLY A 90 3.38 9.27 20.03
CA GLY A 90 2.77 9.44 21.35
C GLY A 90 2.33 8.14 22.01
N GLY A 91 2.95 7.84 23.15
CA GLY A 91 2.76 6.58 23.88
C GLY A 91 1.40 6.39 24.59
N SER A 92 1.28 5.18 25.16
CA SER A 92 0.15 4.58 25.90
C SER A 92 -1.24 4.76 25.28
N GLY A 93 -1.77 3.68 24.72
CA GLY A 93 -3.07 3.69 24.06
C GLY A 93 -2.99 3.12 22.64
N TRP A 94 -4.14 3.09 21.98
CA TRP A 94 -4.21 2.74 20.57
C TRP A 94 -3.93 3.99 19.73
N THR A 95 -2.93 3.88 18.86
CA THR A 95 -2.65 4.82 17.79
C THR A 95 -3.00 4.14 16.48
N TYR A 96 -3.79 4.83 15.68
CA TYR A 96 -4.24 4.37 14.37
C TYR A 96 -3.69 5.33 13.32
N ILE A 97 -2.89 4.80 12.41
CA ILE A 97 -2.50 5.47 11.19
C ILE A 97 -3.31 4.78 10.10
N ASN A 98 -4.51 5.32 9.89
CA ASN A 98 -5.54 4.74 9.05
C ASN A 98 -5.30 5.17 7.61
N ASP A 99 -5.38 4.22 6.68
CA ASP A 99 -5.19 4.44 5.26
C ASP A 99 -6.18 5.44 4.65
N TYR A 100 -5.65 6.13 3.65
CA TYR A 100 -6.30 6.92 2.63
C TYR A 100 -7.31 7.99 3.09
N PRO A 101 -7.03 9.28 2.82
CA PRO A 101 -5.96 9.77 1.95
C PRO A 101 -4.58 9.91 2.64
N ASN A 102 -4.40 9.52 3.91
CA ASN A 102 -3.19 9.88 4.67
C ASN A 102 -2.44 8.66 5.25
N PRO A 103 -1.70 7.88 4.44
CA PRO A 103 -0.84 6.81 4.95
C PRO A 103 0.28 7.35 5.87
N LEU A 104 0.95 6.46 6.60
CA LEU A 104 2.23 6.81 7.21
C LEU A 104 3.26 6.97 6.10
N GLU A 105 3.84 8.15 5.96
CA GLU A 105 4.86 8.45 4.95
C GLU A 105 6.20 8.73 5.62
N ILE A 106 7.25 8.05 5.15
CA ILE A 106 8.62 8.18 5.65
C ILE A 106 9.53 8.39 4.46
N ARG A 107 10.14 9.58 4.39
CA ARG A 107 11.15 9.91 3.37
C ARG A 107 12.38 9.02 3.58
N ILE A 108 12.80 8.34 2.53
CA ILE A 108 13.96 7.42 2.50
C ILE A 108 14.83 7.68 1.25
N SER A 109 14.84 8.92 0.76
CA SER A 109 15.55 9.29 -0.48
C SER A 109 17.07 9.20 -0.34
N GLU A 110 17.58 9.26 0.90
CA GLU A 110 19.01 9.08 1.18
C GLU A 110 19.56 7.70 0.80
N TYR A 111 18.70 6.73 0.48
CA TYR A 111 19.10 5.39 0.04
C TYR A 111 19.03 5.20 -1.49
N ILE A 112 18.76 6.24 -2.28
CA ILE A 112 18.92 6.19 -3.74
C ILE A 112 20.36 5.79 -4.07
N GLY A 113 20.53 4.91 -5.07
CA GLY A 113 21.83 4.35 -5.43
C GLY A 113 22.14 3.00 -4.76
N GLU A 114 21.35 2.58 -3.77
CA GLU A 114 21.57 1.35 -3.01
C GLU A 114 20.49 0.30 -3.27
N THR A 115 20.77 -0.95 -2.91
CA THR A 115 19.72 -1.97 -2.74
C THR A 115 19.42 -2.10 -1.25
N ILE A 116 18.18 -1.78 -0.85
CA ILE A 116 17.78 -1.75 0.55
C ILE A 116 16.86 -2.91 0.95
N MET A 117 16.79 -3.20 2.24
CA MET A 117 15.73 -4.03 2.83
C MET A 117 15.09 -3.29 4.00
N ILE A 118 13.77 -3.24 4.04
CA ILE A 118 13.02 -2.60 5.12
C ILE A 118 12.62 -3.68 6.12
N ALA A 119 12.70 -3.36 7.40
CA ALA A 119 12.31 -4.23 8.49
C ALA A 119 11.38 -3.54 9.49
N PHE A 120 10.30 -4.23 9.83
CA PHE A 120 9.40 -3.91 10.92
C PHE A 120 9.83 -4.75 12.11
N HIS A 121 10.40 -4.11 13.11
CA HIS A 121 11.07 -4.75 14.22
C HIS A 121 10.40 -4.39 15.53
N TYR A 122 9.89 -5.41 16.23
CA TYR A 122 9.43 -5.26 17.59
C TYR A 122 10.40 -5.89 18.58
N TYR A 123 10.80 -5.10 19.57
CA TYR A 123 11.74 -5.53 20.58
C TYR A 123 11.28 -5.20 21.99
N ALA A 124 11.23 -6.21 22.85
CA ALA A 124 10.97 -6.10 24.27
C ALA A 124 12.08 -6.81 25.05
N SER A 125 12.95 -6.03 25.71
CA SER A 125 14.23 -6.47 26.28
C SER A 125 14.18 -7.02 27.70
N THR A 126 13.04 -6.93 28.38
CA THR A 126 12.91 -7.37 29.77
C THR A 126 12.60 -8.87 29.89
N ILE A 127 12.87 -9.44 31.06
CA ILE A 127 12.52 -10.84 31.37
C ILE A 127 11.01 -11.12 31.26
N TYR A 128 10.20 -10.07 31.30
CA TYR A 128 8.78 -10.06 30.99
C TYR A 128 8.62 -9.47 29.60
N GLY A 129 7.81 -10.09 28.75
CA GLY A 129 7.58 -9.61 27.38
C GLY A 129 6.94 -8.23 27.30
N GLY A 130 6.71 -7.78 26.07
CA GLY A 130 6.13 -6.48 25.83
C GLY A 130 4.61 -6.54 25.69
N PHE A 131 3.95 -5.47 26.12
CA PHE A 131 2.49 -5.33 26.11
C PHE A 131 1.98 -4.53 24.91
N SER A 132 2.75 -4.54 23.83
CA SER A 132 2.41 -3.85 22.60
C SER A 132 1.76 -4.78 21.60
N VAL A 133 0.86 -4.23 20.80
CA VAL A 133 0.25 -4.89 19.65
C VAL A 133 0.54 -4.00 18.45
N TRP A 134 0.90 -4.56 17.31
CA TRP A 134 1.24 -3.78 16.12
C TRP A 134 0.78 -4.51 14.86
N SER A 135 0.09 -3.82 13.97
CA SER A 135 -0.22 -4.26 12.62
C SER A 135 0.53 -3.44 11.59
N VAL A 136 0.96 -4.09 10.52
CA VAL A 136 1.58 -3.47 9.35
C VAL A 136 0.85 -3.97 8.12
N ASP A 137 0.44 -3.06 7.26
CA ASP A 137 -0.21 -3.37 5.99
C ASP A 137 0.11 -2.33 4.90
N ASP A 138 -0.27 -2.64 3.65
CA ASP A 138 -0.12 -1.80 2.45
C ASP A 138 1.25 -1.10 2.32
N VAL A 139 2.31 -1.85 2.63
CA VAL A 139 3.68 -1.35 2.54
C VAL A 139 4.08 -1.14 1.08
N CYS A 140 4.34 0.10 0.71
CA CYS A 140 4.82 0.51 -0.61
C CYS A 140 6.09 1.36 -0.50
N VAL A 141 6.97 1.23 -1.48
CA VAL A 141 8.05 2.19 -1.72
C VAL A 141 7.67 2.93 -2.99
N ILE A 142 7.50 4.24 -2.88
CA ILE A 142 7.09 5.13 -3.96
C ILE A 142 8.29 5.98 -4.31
N VAL A 143 8.66 6.01 -5.58
CA VAL A 143 9.65 6.96 -6.11
C VAL A 143 8.89 8.05 -6.86
N SER A 144 9.21 9.30 -6.58
CA SER A 144 8.63 10.49 -7.19
C SER A 144 9.76 11.43 -7.57
N GLY A 145 10.08 11.50 -8.86
CA GLY A 145 11.19 12.31 -9.36
C GLY A 145 11.44 12.07 -10.85
N GLY A 146 11.91 13.13 -11.52
CA GLY A 146 11.96 13.28 -12.97
C GLY A 146 13.05 12.44 -13.60
N GLY A 147 12.66 11.29 -14.17
CA GLY A 147 13.57 10.44 -14.92
C GLY A 147 14.17 11.14 -16.14
N GLY A 148 15.49 11.35 -16.12
CA GLY A 148 16.29 11.90 -17.23
C GLY A 148 16.44 10.99 -18.46
N GLY A 149 15.34 10.61 -19.11
CA GLY A 149 15.33 10.29 -20.53
C GLY A 149 15.11 11.58 -21.31
N GLU A 150 15.95 11.89 -22.32
CA GLU A 150 15.94 13.13 -23.13
C GLU A 150 14.72 14.02 -22.86
N GLU A 151 14.87 14.97 -21.90
CA GLU A 151 13.75 15.73 -21.36
C GLU A 151 12.87 16.26 -22.50
N PRO A 152 11.60 15.85 -22.61
CA PRO A 152 10.63 16.80 -23.09
C PRO A 152 10.67 17.96 -22.08
N ASP A 153 10.79 19.20 -22.57
CA ASP A 153 10.92 20.44 -21.78
C ASP A 153 10.28 20.29 -20.39
N VAL A 154 10.92 20.70 -19.29
CA VAL A 154 10.41 20.56 -17.89
C VAL A 154 8.99 21.13 -17.66
N ASP A 155 8.44 21.81 -18.67
CA ASP A 155 7.07 22.30 -18.79
C ASP A 155 6.12 21.34 -19.56
N SER A 156 6.55 20.12 -19.85
CA SER A 156 5.82 19.15 -20.67
C SER A 156 5.04 18.16 -19.81
N LEU A 157 3.78 17.97 -20.18
CA LEU A 157 2.84 17.17 -19.43
C LEU A 157 3.18 15.68 -19.57
N ASP A 158 3.47 15.03 -18.44
CA ASP A 158 3.63 13.59 -18.31
C ASP A 158 2.71 13.13 -17.18
N LEU A 159 1.62 12.46 -17.54
CA LEU A 159 0.71 11.88 -16.59
C LEU A 159 1.07 10.41 -16.43
N GLU A 160 1.18 9.95 -15.20
CA GLU A 160 1.56 8.56 -14.94
C GLU A 160 0.39 7.80 -14.32
N LEU A 161 0.03 6.66 -14.91
CA LEU A 161 -0.75 5.67 -14.19
C LEU A 161 0.21 4.97 -13.23
N MET A 162 0.10 5.24 -11.93
CA MET A 162 1.05 4.76 -10.92
C MET A 162 0.76 3.32 -10.49
N ALA A 163 -0.51 3.00 -10.21
CA ALA A 163 -0.90 1.72 -9.64
C ALA A 163 -2.35 1.32 -9.95
N ILE A 164 -2.62 0.01 -9.85
CA ILE A 164 -3.96 -0.56 -9.82
C ILE A 164 -4.31 -0.88 -8.37
N ILE A 165 -5.27 -0.14 -7.81
CA ILE A 165 -5.76 -0.31 -6.44
C ILE A 165 -6.74 -1.48 -6.37
N ARG A 166 -7.69 -1.54 -7.32
CA ARG A 166 -8.64 -2.64 -7.50
C ARG A 166 -8.74 -2.98 -9.00
N PRO A 167 -8.73 -4.26 -9.40
CA PRO A 167 -8.99 -5.46 -8.59
C PRO A 167 -7.79 -5.95 -7.75
N LYS A 168 -8.08 -6.72 -6.70
CA LYS A 168 -7.11 -7.57 -5.99
C LYS A 168 -6.72 -8.78 -6.86
N THR A 169 -5.72 -9.55 -6.46
CA THR A 169 -5.38 -10.82 -7.15
C THR A 169 -6.56 -11.80 -7.13
N GLU A 170 -7.38 -11.73 -6.09
CA GLU A 170 -8.60 -12.52 -5.92
C GLU A 170 -9.73 -11.60 -5.50
N GLU A 171 -10.87 -11.72 -6.18
CA GLU A 171 -12.10 -11.00 -5.86
C GLU A 171 -13.22 -12.00 -5.53
N GLU A 172 -14.18 -11.55 -4.73
CA GLU A 172 -15.33 -12.39 -4.38
C GLU A 172 -16.30 -12.52 -5.56
N ALA A 173 -16.69 -13.75 -5.87
CA ALA A 173 -17.65 -14.02 -6.92
C ALA A 173 -19.03 -13.43 -6.62
N ASN A 174 -19.63 -12.79 -7.63
CA ASN A 174 -20.97 -12.21 -7.58
C ASN A 174 -21.15 -11.06 -6.58
N VAL A 175 -20.05 -10.52 -6.05
CA VAL A 175 -20.07 -9.31 -5.22
C VAL A 175 -19.52 -8.15 -6.06
N PRO A 176 -20.26 -7.02 -6.18
CA PRO A 176 -19.76 -5.86 -6.89
C PRO A 176 -18.55 -5.27 -6.16
N PHE A 177 -17.55 -4.83 -6.94
CA PHE A 177 -16.49 -3.95 -6.47
C PHE A 177 -16.26 -2.83 -7.47
N THR A 178 -15.70 -1.73 -6.99
CA THR A 178 -15.31 -0.57 -7.79
C THR A 178 -13.87 -0.77 -8.27
N PRO A 179 -13.60 -0.89 -9.58
CA PRO A 179 -12.23 -0.85 -10.09
C PRO A 179 -11.61 0.53 -9.84
N GLU A 180 -10.33 0.57 -9.47
CA GLU A 180 -9.68 1.80 -8.98
C GLU A 180 -8.21 1.85 -9.41
N ILE A 181 -7.76 3.05 -9.81
CA ILE A 181 -6.37 3.34 -10.20
C ILE A 181 -5.84 4.57 -9.48
N LEU A 182 -4.52 4.62 -9.33
CA LEU A 182 -3.77 5.79 -8.88
C LEU A 182 -3.12 6.47 -10.08
N VAL A 183 -3.30 7.77 -10.21
CA VAL A 183 -2.73 8.59 -11.28
C VAL A 183 -1.94 9.74 -10.68
N PHE A 184 -0.81 10.07 -11.29
CA PHE A 184 0.05 11.20 -10.95
C PHE A 184 0.07 12.24 -12.08
N ASN A 185 0.07 13.52 -11.71
CA ASN A 185 0.24 14.64 -12.62
C ASN A 185 1.54 15.39 -12.30
N ASN A 186 2.51 15.35 -13.21
CA ASN A 186 3.83 15.95 -13.03
C ASN A 186 3.84 17.49 -13.11
N LEU A 187 2.78 18.12 -13.60
CA LEU A 187 2.74 19.58 -13.79
C LEU A 187 2.33 20.34 -12.52
N ASP A 188 2.74 21.60 -12.46
CA ASP A 188 2.26 22.61 -11.49
C ASP A 188 0.82 23.10 -11.77
N SER A 189 0.11 22.50 -12.74
CA SER A 189 -1.24 22.88 -13.13
C SER A 189 -2.15 21.69 -13.35
N THR A 190 -3.45 21.85 -13.04
CA THR A 190 -4.44 20.79 -13.17
C THR A 190 -4.57 20.33 -14.63
N ALA A 191 -4.23 19.07 -14.90
CA ALA A 191 -4.41 18.44 -16.19
C ALA A 191 -5.82 17.82 -16.31
N HIS A 192 -6.31 17.65 -17.53
CA HIS A 192 -7.63 17.04 -17.78
C HIS A 192 -7.50 15.83 -18.68
N ALA A 193 -7.49 14.65 -18.07
CA ALA A 193 -7.27 13.41 -18.80
C ALA A 193 -8.56 12.60 -19.00
N ARG A 194 -8.47 11.59 -19.87
CA ARG A 194 -9.49 10.57 -20.00
C ARG A 194 -8.95 9.26 -19.42
N LEU A 195 -9.67 8.70 -18.46
CA LEU A 195 -9.33 7.41 -17.85
C LEU A 195 -10.28 6.33 -18.36
N SER A 196 -9.77 5.14 -18.67
CA SER A 196 -10.58 4.01 -19.07
C SER A 196 -10.23 2.74 -18.31
N CYS A 197 -11.23 1.91 -18.06
CA CYS A 197 -11.08 0.58 -17.49
C CYS A 197 -11.78 -0.42 -18.41
N LYS A 198 -11.10 -1.51 -18.75
CA LYS A 198 -11.66 -2.64 -19.49
C LYS A 198 -11.33 -3.93 -18.76
N ILE A 199 -12.32 -4.79 -18.56
CA ILE A 199 -12.10 -6.12 -17.98
C ILE A 199 -12.44 -7.17 -19.02
N LYS A 200 -11.49 -8.06 -19.26
CA LYS A 200 -11.59 -9.17 -20.21
C LYS A 200 -11.68 -10.49 -19.46
N ASP A 201 -12.64 -11.33 -19.84
CA ASP A 201 -12.69 -12.74 -19.44
C ASP A 201 -11.55 -13.47 -20.15
N ARG A 202 -10.61 -14.04 -19.40
CA ARG A 202 -9.42 -14.68 -19.98
C ARG A 202 -9.71 -16.03 -20.64
N GLN A 203 -10.87 -16.63 -20.38
CA GLN A 203 -11.26 -17.89 -21.02
C GLN A 203 -11.88 -17.63 -22.39
N THR A 204 -12.81 -16.67 -22.48
CA THR A 204 -13.49 -16.34 -23.75
C THR A 204 -12.72 -15.29 -24.57
N MET A 205 -11.81 -14.55 -23.93
CA MET A 205 -11.10 -13.39 -24.47
C MET A 205 -12.01 -12.21 -24.82
N GLU A 206 -13.26 -12.23 -24.35
CA GLU A 206 -14.23 -11.16 -24.57
C GLU A 206 -14.13 -10.07 -23.48
N ASN A 207 -14.33 -8.82 -23.88
CA ASN A 207 -14.49 -7.73 -22.93
C ASN A 207 -15.88 -7.85 -22.29
N VAL A 208 -15.90 -8.03 -20.97
CA VAL A 208 -17.12 -8.19 -20.17
C VAL A 208 -17.50 -6.92 -19.41
N TYR A 209 -16.59 -5.95 -19.37
CA TYR A 209 -16.78 -4.65 -18.75
C TYR A 209 -15.96 -3.59 -19.46
N GLU A 210 -16.53 -2.40 -19.57
CA GLU A 210 -15.88 -1.19 -20.04
C GLU A 210 -16.52 0.00 -19.31
N ASP A 211 -15.68 0.90 -18.85
CA ASP A 211 -16.09 2.19 -18.31
C ASP A 211 -15.05 3.27 -18.60
N ILE A 212 -15.51 4.52 -18.71
CA ILE A 212 -14.70 5.66 -19.12
C ILE A 212 -15.07 6.86 -18.26
N LEU A 213 -14.10 7.38 -17.51
CA LEU A 213 -14.20 8.68 -16.86
C LEU A 213 -13.72 9.73 -17.86
N SER A 214 -14.66 10.54 -18.33
CA SER A 214 -14.37 11.58 -19.32
C SER A 214 -14.01 12.87 -18.62
N VAL A 215 -12.85 13.44 -18.97
CA VAL A 215 -12.42 14.79 -18.52
C VAL A 215 -12.27 14.84 -16.99
N VAL A 216 -11.29 14.09 -16.50
CA VAL A 216 -10.96 14.00 -15.07
C VAL A 216 -9.92 15.07 -14.73
N PRO A 217 -10.21 15.97 -13.77
CA PRO A 217 -9.20 16.91 -13.27
C PRO A 217 -8.20 16.15 -12.40
N LEU A 218 -6.92 16.23 -12.77
CA LEU A 218 -5.78 15.66 -12.04
C LEU A 218 -5.03 16.79 -11.37
N GLU A 219 -4.99 16.86 -10.04
CA GLU A 219 -4.37 17.99 -9.36
C GLU A 219 -2.84 17.90 -9.37
N PRO A 220 -2.13 19.06 -9.41
CA PRO A 220 -0.67 19.12 -9.46
C PRO A 220 0.03 18.37 -8.32
N GLY A 221 0.96 17.49 -8.65
CA GLY A 221 1.83 16.84 -7.66
C GLY A 221 1.11 15.94 -6.64
N GLU A 222 -0.19 15.67 -6.84
CA GLU A 222 -0.97 14.77 -6.00
C GLU A 222 -1.13 13.40 -6.68
N ASN A 223 -1.19 12.35 -5.85
CA ASN A 223 -1.51 11.01 -6.28
C ASN A 223 -3.00 10.77 -6.05
N ASP A 224 -3.80 10.92 -7.10
CA ASP A 224 -5.26 10.83 -7.02
C ASP A 224 -5.78 9.42 -7.34
N ILE A 225 -6.70 8.92 -6.53
CA ILE A 225 -7.42 7.66 -6.81
C ILE A 225 -8.72 7.94 -7.57
N TYR A 226 -8.89 7.25 -8.70
CA TYR A 226 -10.10 7.30 -9.50
C TYR A 226 -10.80 5.96 -9.56
N GLY A 227 -12.04 5.94 -9.09
CA GLY A 227 -12.95 4.80 -9.14
C GLY A 227 -13.85 4.81 -10.36
N PHE A 228 -14.00 3.66 -10.99
CA PHE A 228 -14.92 3.43 -12.11
C PHE A 228 -16.26 2.87 -11.60
N ARG A 229 -17.24 2.68 -12.49
CA ARG A 229 -18.49 2.00 -12.16
C ARG A 229 -18.24 0.59 -11.64
N ASP A 230 -19.06 0.13 -10.70
CA ASP A 230 -18.92 -1.22 -10.14
C ASP A 230 -18.94 -2.32 -11.22
N PHE A 231 -18.04 -3.29 -11.04
CA PHE A 231 -17.99 -4.56 -11.77
C PHE A 231 -18.36 -5.71 -10.83
N THR A 232 -19.17 -6.65 -11.31
CA THR A 232 -19.53 -7.87 -10.57
C THR A 232 -18.96 -9.07 -11.31
N PRO A 233 -17.87 -9.68 -10.83
CA PRO A 233 -17.28 -10.84 -11.48
C PRO A 233 -18.15 -12.09 -11.29
N GLU A 234 -18.24 -12.92 -12.31
CA GLU A 234 -18.84 -14.25 -12.19
C GLU A 234 -17.84 -15.22 -11.54
N GLY A 235 -18.33 -16.11 -10.68
CA GLY A 235 -17.47 -17.04 -9.97
C GLY A 235 -16.84 -18.12 -10.84
N GLY A 236 -15.62 -18.52 -10.48
CA GLY A 236 -14.85 -19.56 -11.17
C GLY A 236 -14.18 -19.09 -12.46
N LYS A 237 -14.10 -17.77 -12.66
CA LYS A 237 -13.49 -17.16 -13.84
C LYS A 237 -12.20 -16.43 -13.51
N GLU A 238 -11.38 -16.27 -14.54
CA GLU A 238 -10.16 -15.48 -14.51
C GLU A 238 -10.32 -14.30 -15.46
N TYR A 239 -9.87 -13.13 -15.02
CA TYR A 239 -10.05 -11.86 -15.68
C TYR A 239 -8.71 -11.12 -15.82
N ASN A 240 -8.64 -10.21 -16.78
CA ASN A 240 -7.57 -9.21 -16.90
C ASN A 240 -8.23 -7.83 -16.94
N ALA A 241 -7.89 -6.97 -15.97
CA ALA A 241 -8.28 -5.57 -15.96
C ALA A 241 -7.17 -4.75 -16.61
N LEU A 242 -7.50 -4.00 -17.66
CA LEU A 242 -6.62 -3.03 -18.32
C LEU A 242 -7.14 -1.65 -18.00
N PHE A 243 -6.24 -0.79 -17.53
CA PHE A 243 -6.50 0.62 -17.31
C PHE A 243 -5.65 1.45 -18.25
N THR A 244 -6.23 2.53 -18.76
CA THR A 244 -5.53 3.47 -19.61
C THR A 244 -5.83 4.90 -19.17
N LEU A 245 -4.79 5.71 -19.27
CA LEU A 245 -4.75 7.14 -19.15
C LEU A 245 -4.52 7.68 -20.56
N GLU A 246 -5.30 8.68 -20.96
CA GLU A 246 -5.19 9.29 -22.28
C GLU A 246 -5.18 10.82 -22.12
N HIS A 247 -4.09 11.45 -22.50
CA HIS A 247 -3.99 12.89 -22.68
C HIS A 247 -3.28 13.21 -24.00
N PRO A 248 -3.80 14.13 -24.84
CA PRO A 248 -3.24 14.40 -26.17
C PRO A 248 -1.83 15.00 -26.17
N ASP A 249 -1.51 15.71 -25.08
CA ASP A 249 -0.22 16.37 -24.88
C ASP A 249 0.71 15.58 -23.93
N ASP A 250 0.33 14.34 -23.59
CA ASP A 250 1.21 13.46 -22.80
C ASP A 250 2.46 13.10 -23.62
N VAL A 251 3.62 13.30 -23.02
CA VAL A 251 4.91 13.09 -23.68
C VAL A 251 5.46 11.68 -23.50
N ASN A 252 4.94 10.89 -22.55
CA ASN A 252 5.48 9.57 -22.22
C ASN A 252 4.39 8.48 -22.22
N PRO A 253 3.91 8.05 -23.40
CA PRO A 253 2.79 7.11 -23.49
C PRO A 253 3.06 5.69 -22.96
N ASP A 254 4.28 5.37 -22.53
CA ASP A 254 4.65 4.05 -22.01
C ASP A 254 4.20 3.84 -20.56
N ASN A 255 3.91 4.92 -19.80
CA ASN A 255 3.42 4.86 -18.41
C ASN A 255 1.88 5.07 -18.30
N ASP A 256 1.21 5.27 -19.44
CA ASP A 256 -0.23 5.55 -19.55
C ASP A 256 -1.13 4.33 -19.32
N TYR A 257 -0.57 3.13 -19.19
CA TYR A 257 -1.38 1.92 -19.07
C TYR A 257 -0.80 0.92 -18.08
N LYS A 258 -1.69 0.22 -17.38
CA LYS A 258 -1.35 -0.96 -16.59
C LYS A 258 -2.44 -2.00 -16.71
N ASP A 259 -2.06 -3.26 -16.61
CA ASP A 259 -2.98 -4.36 -16.52
C ASP A 259 -2.72 -5.27 -15.33
N LYS A 260 -3.75 -5.98 -14.89
CA LYS A 260 -3.68 -6.92 -13.78
C LYS A 260 -4.60 -8.10 -14.01
N ASN A 261 -4.06 -9.29 -13.88
CA ASN A 261 -4.85 -10.52 -13.84
C ASN A 261 -5.43 -10.70 -12.43
N PHE A 262 -6.69 -11.15 -12.37
CA PHE A 262 -7.34 -11.54 -11.13
C PHE A 262 -8.29 -12.70 -11.35
N TYR A 263 -8.62 -13.42 -10.28
CA TYR A 263 -9.57 -14.52 -10.33
C TYR A 263 -10.74 -14.28 -9.38
N ALA A 264 -11.91 -14.77 -9.78
CA ALA A 264 -13.14 -14.63 -9.02
C ALA A 264 -13.45 -15.95 -8.32
N THR A 265 -13.22 -16.00 -7.01
CA THR A 265 -13.35 -17.23 -6.24
C THR A 265 -14.80 -17.42 -5.83
N VAL A 266 -15.34 -18.62 -6.03
CA VAL A 266 -16.61 -19.04 -5.42
C VAL A 266 -16.37 -19.32 -3.94
N GLY A 267 -16.16 -18.26 -3.16
CA GLY A 267 -16.25 -18.28 -1.71
C GLY A 267 -17.71 -18.09 -1.32
N MET A 268 -18.27 -19.01 -0.54
CA MET A 268 -19.51 -18.74 0.18
C MET A 268 -19.11 -18.04 1.47
N ASP A 269 -19.42 -16.75 1.62
CA ASP A 269 -19.38 -16.12 2.94
C ASP A 269 -20.42 -16.84 3.83
N VAL A 270 -19.91 -17.64 4.76
CA VAL A 270 -20.71 -18.38 5.76
C VAL A 270 -20.74 -17.66 7.10
N THR A 271 -20.36 -16.38 7.13
CA THR A 271 -20.28 -15.57 8.34
C THR A 271 -21.31 -14.43 8.37
N PRO A 272 -21.86 -14.12 9.56
CA PRO A 272 -21.49 -14.71 10.85
C PRO A 272 -22.23 -16.02 11.15
N PHE A 273 -21.50 -16.99 11.73
CA PHE A 273 -22.11 -18.11 12.42
C PHE A 273 -22.91 -17.57 13.62
N GLU A 274 -24.13 -18.07 13.80
CA GLU A 274 -24.92 -17.81 15.01
C GLU A 274 -24.14 -18.35 16.23
N ILE A 275 -23.70 -17.46 17.12
CA ILE A 275 -23.27 -17.86 18.46
C ILE A 275 -24.52 -18.29 19.21
N LEU A 276 -24.80 -19.59 19.23
CA LEU A 276 -25.83 -20.18 20.07
C LEU A 276 -25.38 -20.13 21.54
N ALA A 277 -25.53 -18.94 22.14
CA ALA A 277 -25.36 -18.57 23.55
C ALA A 277 -23.95 -18.77 24.18
N PRO A 278 -23.61 -18.02 25.25
CA PRO A 278 -22.34 -18.17 25.97
C PRO A 278 -22.18 -19.52 26.69
#